data_AF-A0A3M1RN76-F1
#
_entry.id   AF-A0A3M1RN76-F1
#
_cell.length_a   1.000
_cell.length_b   1.000
_cell.length_c   1.000
_cell.angle_alpha   90.00
_cell.angle_beta   90.00
_cell.angle_gamma   90.00
#
_symmetry.space_group_name_H-M   'P 1'
#
loop_
_entity.id
_entity.type
_entity.pdbx_description
1 polymer ?
#
loop_
_entity_poly.entity_id
_entity_poly.type
_entity_poly.pdbx_seq_one_letter_code
_entity_poly.pdbx_strand_id
1 'polypeptide(L)' 'MIELELPYPPSVNHYWRRVGARTLISRGGRAFRASVCSILAAHGIEPIDGPLCVSIDVHPPDRRRRDIDNLQKALLDALA' A
#
# COMPACT_ATOMS: atom_id res chain seq x y z
N MET A 1 -6.57 18.07 -5.38
CA MET A 1 -7.16 16.75 -5.12
C MET A 1 -6.49 15.78 -6.06
N ILE A 2 -5.87 14.71 -5.54
CA ILE A 2 -5.26 13.66 -6.36
C ILE A 2 -6.09 12.41 -6.12
N GLU A 3 -6.49 11.75 -7.20
CA GLU A 3 -7.28 10.51 -7.16
C GLU A 3 -6.52 9.44 -7.94
N LEU A 4 -6.40 8.25 -7.35
CA LEU A 4 -5.56 7.17 -7.87
C LEU A 4 -6.27 5.84 -7.67
N GLU A 5 -6.32 5.05 -8.73
CA GLU A 5 -6.66 3.63 -8.62
C GLU A 5 -5.38 2.82 -8.41
N LEU A 6 -5.32 2.12 -7.28
CA LEU A 6 -4.15 1.35 -6.88
C LEU A 6 -4.51 -0.14 -6.76
N PRO A 7 -3.54 -1.04 -7.00
CA PRO A 7 -3.80 -2.47 -6.87
C PRO A 7 -4.21 -2.83 -5.44
N TYR A 8 -4.95 -3.93 -5.29
CA TYR A 8 -5.31 -4.42 -3.96
C TYR A 8 -4.06 -4.93 -3.24
N PRO A 9 -3.79 -4.50 -1.98
CA PRO A 9 -2.57 -4.87 -1.29
C PRO A 9 -2.54 -6.36 -0.92
N PRO A 10 -1.34 -6.97 -0.82
CA PRO A 10 -1.21 -8.27 -0.18
C PRO A 10 -1.61 -8.16 1.30
N SER A 11 -2.00 -9.27 1.91
CA SER A 11 -2.26 -9.27 3.35
C SER A 11 -1.02 -8.84 4.14
N VAL A 12 -1.20 -8.24 5.33
CA VAL A 12 -0.10 -7.80 6.21
C VAL A 12 0.94 -8.90 6.44
N ASN A 13 0.49 -10.15 6.64
CA ASN A 13 1.37 -11.29 6.83
C ASN A 13 2.20 -11.65 5.57
N HIS A 14 1.72 -11.28 4.39
CA HIS A 14 2.47 -11.38 3.14
C HIS A 14 3.22 -10.10 2.79
N TYR A 15 2.86 -8.94 3.34
CA TYR A 15 3.54 -7.68 3.10
C TYR A 15 4.82 -7.58 3.93
N TRP A 16 4.74 -7.83 5.23
CA TRP A 16 5.90 -7.85 6.13
C TRP A 16 6.31 -9.28 6.48
N ARG A 17 7.60 -9.47 6.75
CA ARG A 17 8.16 -10.74 7.23
C ARG A 17 9.13 -10.51 8.38
N ARG A 18 9.27 -11.52 9.23
CA ARG A 18 10.27 -11.55 10.29
C ARG A 18 11.56 -12.19 9.78
N VAL A 19 12.69 -11.56 10.04
CA VAL A 19 14.04 -12.07 9.78
C VAL A 19 14.84 -11.91 11.07
N GLY A 20 14.96 -13.01 11.83
CA GLY A 20 15.48 -12.96 13.20
C GLY A 20 14.70 -11.95 14.06
N ALA A 21 15.42 -10.98 14.63
CA ALA A 21 14.83 -9.92 15.45
C ALA A 21 14.16 -8.78 14.64
N ARG A 22 14.29 -8.73 13.32
CA ARG A 22 13.85 -7.59 12.48
C ARG A 22 12.57 -7.89 11.70
N THR A 23 11.74 -6.86 11.52
CA THR A 23 10.59 -6.88 10.61
C THR A 23 10.96 -6.13 9.35
N LEU A 24 10.85 -6.79 8.20
CA LEU A 24 11.23 -6.24 6.90
C LEU A 24 10.07 -6.39 5.91
N ILE A 25 10.05 -5.57 4.87
CA ILE A 25 9.14 -5.78 3.75
C ILE A 25 9.53 -7.09 3.05
N SER A 26 8.54 -7.92 2.77
CA SER A 26 8.70 -9.20 2.07
C SER A 26 9.01 -8.97 0.58
N ARG A 27 9.23 -10.05 -0.18
CA ARG A 27 9.29 -9.96 -1.65
C ARG A 27 7.96 -9.48 -2.23
N GLY A 28 6.82 -9.97 -1.71
CA GLY A 28 5.48 -9.58 -2.16
C GLY A 28 5.17 -8.12 -1.83
N GLY A 29 5.53 -7.65 -0.63
CA GLY A 29 5.37 -6.24 -0.26
C GLY A 29 6.20 -5.31 -1.16
N ARG A 30 7.45 -5.68 -1.49
CA ARG A 30 8.27 -4.89 -2.43
C ARG A 30 7.71 -4.87 -3.84
N ALA A 31 7.16 -5.98 -4.33
CA ALA A 31 6.52 -6.03 -5.64
C ALA A 31 5.27 -5.15 -5.70
N PHE A 32 4.47 -5.17 -4.63
CA PHE A 32 3.32 -4.28 -4.49
C PHE A 32 3.76 -2.81 -4.49
N ARG A 33 4.75 -2.43 -3.66
CA ARG A 33 5.28 -1.07 -3.61
C ARG A 33 5.81 -0.61 -4.96
N ALA A 34 6.56 -1.46 -5.66
CA ALA A 34 7.05 -1.14 -7.01
C ALA A 34 5.90 -0.88 -8.00
N SER A 35 4.79 -1.63 -7.90
CA SER A 35 3.61 -1.42 -8.74
C SER A 35 2.94 -0.08 -8.45
N VAL A 36 2.78 0.26 -7.16
CA VAL A 36 2.26 1.57 -6.72
C VAL A 36 3.15 2.70 -7.23
N CYS A 37 4.47 2.64 -7.01
CA CYS A 37 5.41 3.66 -7.49
C CYS A 37 5.36 3.82 -9.01
N SER A 38 5.21 2.72 -9.76
CA SER A 38 5.08 2.77 -11.22
C SER A 38 3.80 3.51 -11.65
N ILE A 39 2.69 3.33 -10.93
CA ILE A 39 1.42 4.04 -11.21
C ILE A 39 1.58 5.52 -10.89
N LEU A 40 2.18 5.86 -9.74
CA LEU A 40 2.44 7.25 -9.36
C LEU A 40 3.32 7.97 -10.39
N ALA A 41 4.40 7.33 -10.83
CA ALA A 41 5.30 7.88 -11.84
C ALA A 41 4.60 8.07 -13.19
N ALA A 42 3.74 7.13 -13.61
CA ALA A 42 2.95 7.25 -14.84
C ALA A 42 1.94 8.41 -14.78
N HIS A 43 1.46 8.76 -13.59
CA HIS A 43 0.60 9.92 -13.35
C HIS A 43 1.38 11.23 -13.10
N GLY A 44 2.72 11.19 -13.13
CA GLY A 44 3.56 12.36 -12.87
C GLY A 44 3.41 12.90 -11.44
N ILE A 45 3.08 12.03 -10.48
CA ILE A 45 2.94 12.41 -9.08
C ILE A 45 4.32 12.57 -8.45
N GLU A 46 4.63 13.79 -8.04
CA GLU A 46 5.83 14.13 -7.28
C GLU A 46 5.57 13.99 -5.76
N PRO A 47 6.63 13.89 -4.94
CA PRO A 47 6.50 13.90 -3.49
C PRO A 47 5.75 15.14 -2.99
N ILE A 48 4.87 14.95 -2.01
CA ILE A 48 4.04 16.01 -1.43
C ILE A 48 4.44 16.21 0.02
N ASP A 49 4.85 17.43 0.35
CA ASP A 49 5.24 17.80 1.71
C ASP A 49 4.08 18.41 2.51
N GLY A 50 4.18 18.27 3.84
CA GLY A 50 3.23 18.86 4.79
C GLY A 50 2.07 17.92 5.19
N PRO A 51 1.10 18.44 5.97
CA PRO A 51 -0.04 17.64 6.41
C PRO A 51 -0.94 17.24 5.23
N LEU A 52 -1.21 15.93 5.12
CA LEU A 52 -2.08 15.37 4.08
C LEU A 52 -3.36 14.81 4.69
N CYS A 53 -4.47 14.97 3.97
CA CYS A 53 -5.70 14.24 4.21
C CYS A 53 -5.84 13.18 3.12
N VAL A 54 -6.01 11.92 3.51
CA VAL A 54 -6.14 10.78 2.60
C VAL A 54 -7.48 10.12 2.84
N SER A 55 -8.29 9.98 1.79
CA SER A 55 -9.48 9.14 1.78
C SER A 55 -9.16 7.86 1.03
N ILE A 56 -9.62 6.73 1.54
CA ILE A 56 -9.36 5.41 0.94
C ILE A 56 -10.69 4.70 0.75
N ASP A 57 -11.10 4.56 -0.50
CA ASP A 57 -12.23 3.73 -0.88
C ASP A 57 -11.77 2.31 -1.16
N VAL A 58 -12.23 1.36 -0.32
CA VAL A 58 -11.82 -0.04 -0.42
C VAL A 58 -12.82 -0.80 -1.27
N HIS A 59 -12.32 -1.41 -2.35
CA HIS A 59 -13.06 -2.33 -3.21
C HIS A 59 -12.53 -3.76 -3.02
N PRO A 60 -13.08 -4.57 -2.09
CA PRO A 60 -12.57 -5.90 -1.80
C PRO A 60 -12.72 -6.85 -3.01
N PRO A 61 -11.70 -7.68 -3.32
CA PRO A 61 -11.76 -8.62 -4.44
C PRO A 61 -12.70 -9.81 -4.19
N ASP A 62 -13.14 -10.00 -2.95
CA ASP A 62 -14.04 -11.09 -2.54
C ASP A 62 -14.81 -10.69 -1.27
N ARG A 63 -15.73 -11.56 -0.84
CA ARG A 63 -16.57 -11.36 0.36
C ARG A 63 -15.92 -11.82 1.67
N ARG A 64 -14.61 -12.09 1.70
CA ARG A 64 -13.95 -12.50 2.95
C ARG A 64 -13.94 -11.34 3.93
N ARG A 65 -14.20 -11.65 5.20
CA ARG A 65 -14.04 -10.67 6.28
C ARG A 65 -12.56 -10.26 6.36
N ARG A 66 -12.30 -8.97 6.30
CA ARG A 66 -10.98 -8.37 6.41
C ARG A 66 -11.01 -7.27 7.44
N ASP A 67 -9.86 -7.08 8.03
CA ASP A 67 -9.56 -5.95 8.89
C ASP A 67 -9.10 -4.79 7.98
N ILE A 68 -9.78 -3.65 8.07
CA ILE A 68 -9.52 -2.47 7.21
C ILE A 68 -8.16 -1.84 7.53
N ASP A 69 -7.72 -1.97 8.78
CA ASP A 69 -6.48 -1.44 9.34
C ASP A 69 -5.27 -2.01 8.57
N ASN A 70 -5.39 -3.28 8.22
CA ASN A 70 -4.36 -4.03 7.52
C ASN A 70 -4.20 -3.57 6.07
N LEU A 71 -5.27 -3.09 5.45
CA LEU A 71 -5.26 -2.55 4.09
C LEU A 71 -4.62 -1.17 4.07
N GLN A 72 -5.09 -0.26 4.93
CA GLN A 72 -4.53 1.10 5.03
C GLN A 72 -3.04 1.05 5.36
N LYS A 73 -2.60 0.14 6.25
CA LYS A 73 -1.20 0.06 6.66
C LYS A 73 -0.27 -0.30 5.50
N ALA A 74 -0.66 -1.27 4.67
CA ALA A 74 0.12 -1.69 3.51
C ALA A 74 0.11 -0.63 2.41
N LEU A 75 -1.03 0.03 2.20
CA LEU A 75 -1.17 1.10 1.22
C LEU A 75 -0.31 2.32 1.58
N LEU A 76 -0.40 2.79 2.82
CA LEU A 76 0.35 3.97 3.27
C LEU A 76 1.87 3.73 3.31
N ASP A 77 2.33 2.51 3.60
CA ASP A 77 3.76 2.15 3.48
C ASP A 77 4.26 2.19 2.03
N ALA A 78 3.40 1.86 1.07
CA ALA A 78 3.75 1.90 -0.35
C ALA A 78 3.74 3.34 -0.94
N LEU A 79 2.95 4.24 -0.35
CA LEU A 79 2.88 5.67 -0.73
C LEU A 79 3.99 6.52 -0.10
N ALA A 80 4.65 6.01 0.94
CA ALA A 80 5.79 6.65 1.61
C ALA A 80 7.10 6.49 0.81
#